data_AF-A0A9E2B880-F1
#
_entry.id   AF-A0A9E2B880-F1
#
_cell.length_a   1.000
_cell.length_b   1.000
_cell.length_c   1.000
_cell.angle_alpha   90.00
_cell.angle_beta   90.00
_cell.angle_gamma   90.00
#
_symmetry.space_group_name_H-M   'P 1'
#
loop_
_entity.id
_entity.type
_entity.pdbx_description
1 polymer ?
#
loop_
_entity_poly.entity_id
_entity_poly.type
_entity_poly.pdbx_seq_one_letter_code
_entity_poly.pdbx_strand_id
1 'polypeptide(L)'
;ADFPLLFDSGVRNGEGVLKALASGADFVLIGRPFLYAMAADGYSGLQQLIELFSSQIDNSMAQLGCRDIDNIDSSYLLNDLVASAGADPE
;
A
#
# COMPACT_ATOMS: atom_id res chain seq x y z
N ALA A 1 13.25 -13.57 -5.65
CA ALA A 1 14.55 -13.44 -4.97
C ALA A 1 14.60 -14.46 -3.84
N ASP A 2 15.78 -14.82 -3.32
CA ASP A 2 15.90 -15.79 -2.22
C ASP A 2 15.49 -15.23 -0.84
N PHE A 3 15.06 -13.96 -0.77
CA PHE A 3 14.71 -13.26 0.47
C PHE A 3 13.43 -12.43 0.30
N PRO A 4 12.60 -12.31 1.36
CA PRO A 4 11.45 -11.42 1.36
C PRO A 4 11.83 -9.94 1.26
N LEU A 5 11.12 -9.18 0.44
CA LEU A 5 11.22 -7.74 0.29
C LEU A 5 10.19 -7.03 1.17
N LEU A 6 10.66 -6.39 2.23
CA LEU A 6 9.85 -5.55 3.11
C LEU A 6 9.92 -4.10 2.61
N PHE A 7 8.77 -3.44 2.48
CA PHE A 7 8.67 -2.04 2.13
C PHE A 7 8.10 -1.21 3.29
N ASP A 8 8.72 -0.07 3.56
CA ASP A 8 8.20 0.99 4.44
C ASP A 8 8.50 2.34 3.77
N SER A 9 8.02 3.42 4.37
CA SER A 9 8.09 4.82 3.95
C SER A 9 6.86 5.25 3.16
N GLY A 10 6.16 6.27 3.68
CA GLY A 10 5.09 6.95 2.95
C GLY A 10 3.72 6.27 2.91
N VAL A 11 3.55 5.04 3.40
CA VAL A 11 2.25 4.34 3.38
C VAL A 11 1.26 4.96 4.37
N ARG A 12 0.11 5.43 3.87
CA ARG A 12 -0.92 6.14 4.68
C ARG A 12 -2.34 5.61 4.49
N ASN A 13 -2.55 4.70 3.55
CA ASN A 13 -3.84 4.13 3.19
C ASN A 13 -3.68 2.75 2.53
N GLY A 14 -4.80 2.07 2.30
CA GLY A 14 -4.83 0.75 1.66
C GLY A 14 -4.31 0.72 0.22
N GLU A 15 -4.53 1.76 -0.58
CA GLU A 15 -4.03 1.78 -1.98
C GLU A 15 -2.50 1.86 -2.02
N GLY A 16 -1.88 2.56 -1.06
CA GLY A 16 -0.44 2.58 -0.90
C GLY A 16 0.14 1.19 -0.59
N VAL A 17 -0.56 0.39 0.20
CA VAL A 17 -0.20 -1.02 0.44
C VAL A 17 -0.27 -1.81 -0.86
N LEU A 18 -1.40 -1.73 -1.58
CA LEU A 18 -1.58 -2.46 -2.84
C LEU A 18 -0.55 -2.08 -3.91
N LYS A 19 -0.20 -0.79 -4.01
CA LYS A 19 0.84 -0.33 -4.94
C LYS A 19 2.22 -0.88 -4.60
N ALA A 20 2.57 -0.96 -3.32
CA ALA A 20 3.84 -1.54 -2.89
C ALA A 20 3.90 -3.05 -3.19
N LEU A 21 2.81 -3.79 -2.91
CA LEU A 21 2.69 -5.21 -3.27
C LEU A 21 2.78 -5.42 -4.78
N ALA A 22 2.03 -4.64 -5.57
CA ALA A 22 2.08 -4.66 -7.03
C ALA A 22 3.47 -4.31 -7.60
N SER A 23 4.27 -3.54 -6.85
CA SER A 23 5.65 -3.20 -7.19
C SER A 23 6.67 -4.27 -6.77
N GLY A 24 6.21 -5.38 -6.17
CA GLY A 24 7.01 -6.55 -5.82
C GLY A 24 7.42 -6.65 -4.35
N ALA A 25 6.84 -5.85 -3.44
CA ALA A 25 7.04 -6.06 -2.01
C ALA A 25 6.27 -7.31 -1.53
N ASP A 26 6.89 -8.11 -0.65
CA ASP A 26 6.24 -9.22 0.04
C ASP A 26 5.48 -8.76 1.29
N PHE A 27 5.96 -7.67 1.92
CA PHE A 27 5.36 -7.09 3.11
C PHE A 27 5.41 -5.57 3.09
N VAL A 28 4.41 -4.93 3.67
CA VAL A 28 4.33 -3.47 3.81
C VAL A 28 4.21 -3.10 5.28
N LEU A 29 5.13 -2.28 5.77
CA LEU A 29 5.21 -1.86 7.16
C LEU A 29 4.54 -0.49 7.35
N ILE A 30 3.90 -0.31 8.51
CA ILE A 30 3.20 0.93 8.89
C ILE A 30 3.87 1.54 10.13
N GLY A 31 4.64 2.60 9.93
CA GLY A 31 5.30 3.32 11.03
C GLY A 31 4.43 4.43 11.66
N ARG A 32 4.59 5.67 11.18
CA ARG A 32 3.96 6.86 11.78
C ARG A 32 2.44 6.77 11.99
N PRO A 33 1.62 6.25 11.03
CA PRO A 33 0.17 6.15 11.25
C PRO A 33 -0.18 5.31 12.49
N PHE A 34 0.54 4.20 12.71
CA PHE A 34 0.37 3.33 13.88
C PHE A 34 0.63 4.10 15.18
N LEU A 35 1.77 4.82 15.23
CA LEU A 35 2.14 5.64 16.39
C LEU A 35 1.12 6.76 16.66
N TYR A 36 0.62 7.40 15.61
CA TYR A 36 -0.36 8.50 15.75
C TYR A 36 -1.72 8.00 16.22
N ALA A 37 -2.18 6.86 15.69
CA ALA A 37 -3.43 6.25 16.13
C ALA A 37 -3.35 5.84 17.62
N MET A 38 -2.22 5.24 18.03
CA MET A 38 -1.96 4.90 19.43
C MET A 38 -1.89 6.15 20.33
N ALA A 39 -1.27 7.23 19.88
CA ALA A 39 -1.20 8.47 20.65
C ALA A 39 -2.56 9.18 20.76
N ALA A 40 -3.43 9.05 19.76
CA ALA A 40 -4.72 9.73 19.71
C ALA A 40 -5.78 9.07 20.60
N ASP A 41 -5.91 7.73 20.56
CA ASP A 41 -6.96 7.00 21.29
C ASP A 41 -6.48 5.61 21.77
N GLY A 42 -5.18 5.48 22.04
CA GLY A 42 -4.61 4.24 22.57
C GLY A 42 -4.88 3.02 21.68
N TYR A 43 -5.25 1.91 22.32
CA TYR A 43 -5.59 0.67 21.64
C TYR A 43 -6.81 0.82 20.71
N SER A 44 -7.83 1.59 21.12
CA SER A 44 -9.03 1.83 20.32
C SER A 44 -8.67 2.55 19.00
N GLY A 45 -7.83 3.57 19.07
CA GLY A 45 -7.33 4.25 17.88
C GLY A 45 -6.55 3.32 16.95
N LEU A 46 -5.71 2.45 17.51
CA LEU A 46 -4.98 1.45 16.73
C LEU A 46 -5.92 0.45 16.04
N GLN A 47 -6.93 -0.05 16.74
CA GLN A 47 -7.91 -0.99 16.16
C GLN A 47 -8.66 -0.32 15.00
N GLN A 48 -9.10 0.93 15.17
CA GLN A 48 -9.73 1.71 14.11
C GLN A 48 -8.81 1.90 12.90
N LEU A 49 -7.51 2.14 13.12
CA LEU A 49 -6.54 2.25 12.03
C LEU A 49 -6.42 0.95 11.22
N ILE A 50 -6.34 -0.19 11.92
CA ILE A 50 -6.24 -1.51 11.27
C ILE A 50 -7.51 -1.78 10.45
N GLU A 51 -8.69 -1.58 11.04
CA GLU A 51 -9.98 -1.75 10.35
C GLU A 51 -10.10 -0.83 9.13
N LEU A 52 -9.65 0.43 9.25
CA LEU A 52 -9.63 1.38 8.14
C LEU A 52 -8.74 0.90 6.98
N PHE A 53 -7.51 0.46 7.28
CA PHE A 53 -6.60 -0.07 6.26
C PHE A 53 -7.17 -1.31 5.59
N SER A 54 -7.71 -2.26 6.37
CA SER A 54 -8.34 -3.48 5.85
C SER A 54 -9.52 -3.15 4.93
N SER A 55 -10.40 -2.22 5.34
CA SER A 55 -11.53 -1.78 4.53
C SER A 55 -11.09 -1.09 3.24
N GLN A 56 -10.05 -0.25 3.28
CA GLN A 56 -9.51 0.39 2.08
C GLN A 56 -8.91 -0.63 1.11
N ILE A 57 -8.14 -1.60 1.62
CA ILE A 57 -7.57 -2.68 0.79
C ILE A 57 -8.69 -3.48 0.12
N ASP A 58 -9.70 -3.92 0.88
CA ASP A 58 -10.83 -4.70 0.38
C ASP A 58 -11.64 -3.93 -0.69
N ASN A 59 -11.98 -2.67 -0.40
CA ASN A 59 -12.70 -1.81 -1.35
C ASN A 59 -11.91 -1.59 -2.65
N SER A 60 -10.60 -1.32 -2.55
CA SER A 60 -9.74 -1.14 -3.73
C SER A 60 -9.61 -2.44 -4.53
N MET A 61 -9.42 -3.57 -3.86
CA MET A 61 -9.38 -4.89 -4.51
C MET A 61 -10.70 -5.20 -5.24
N ALA A 62 -11.84 -4.93 -4.62
CA ALA A 62 -13.15 -5.08 -5.24
C ALA A 62 -13.31 -4.20 -6.49
N GLN A 63 -12.85 -2.94 -6.45
CA GLN A 63 -12.86 -2.02 -7.59
C GLN A 63 -11.93 -2.46 -8.72
N LEU A 64 -10.79 -3.07 -8.38
CA LEU A 64 -9.84 -3.65 -9.34
C LEU A 64 -10.31 -5.00 -9.90
N GLY A 65 -11.42 -5.55 -9.39
CA GLY A 65 -11.89 -6.90 -9.74
C GLY A 65 -10.94 -8.01 -9.27
N CYS A 66 -10.13 -7.75 -8.26
CA CYS A 66 -9.16 -8.68 -7.70
C CYS A 66 -9.72 -9.29 -6.42
N ARG A 67 -9.97 -10.61 -6.39
CA ARG A 67 -10.54 -11.30 -5.22
C ARG A 67 -9.47 -11.77 -4.22
N ASP A 68 -8.22 -11.87 -4.66
CA ASP A 68 -7.14 -12.47 -3.89
C ASP A 68 -5.93 -11.54 -3.95
N ILE A 69 -5.40 -11.18 -2.77
CA ILE A 69 -4.33 -10.19 -2.67
C ILE A 69 -3.03 -10.70 -3.30
N ASP A 70 -2.86 -12.04 -3.36
CA ASP A 70 -1.71 -12.69 -3.98
C ASP A 70 -1.69 -12.51 -5.51
N ASN A 71 -2.81 -12.10 -6.11
CA ASN A 71 -2.90 -11.78 -7.54
C ASN A 71 -2.58 -10.31 -7.85
N ILE A 72 -2.28 -9.49 -6.85
CA ILE A 72 -1.89 -8.09 -7.07
C ILE A 72 -0.46 -8.05 -7.62
N ASP A 73 -0.33 -7.64 -8.87
CA ASP A 73 0.95 -7.52 -9.58
C ASP A 73 1.07 -6.19 -10.35
N SER A 74 2.18 -6.03 -11.08
CA SER A 74 2.48 -4.81 -11.83
C SER A 74 1.48 -4.46 -12.94
N SER A 75 0.58 -5.36 -13.33
CA SER A 75 -0.46 -5.07 -14.34
C SER A 75 -1.52 -4.08 -13.83
N TYR A 76 -1.65 -3.95 -12.51
CA TYR A 76 -2.51 -2.95 -11.86
C TYR A 76 -1.85 -1.56 -11.75
N LEU A 77 -0.58 -1.44 -12.13
CA LEU A 77 0.15 -0.18 -12.14
C LEU A 77 0.12 0.46 -13.52
N LEU A 78 0.09 1.79 -13.53
CA LEU A 78 0.22 2.55 -14.76
C LEU A 78 1.70 2.75 -15.08
N ASN A 79 2.21 2.05 -16.09
CA ASN A 79 3.64 2.05 -16.41
C ASN A 79 4.08 3.24 -17.30
N ASP A 80 3.14 3.95 -17.93
CA ASP A 80 3.45 4.80 -19.09
C ASP A 80 3.44 6.33 -18.84
N LEU A 81 3.09 6.82 -17.65
CA LEU A 81 3.05 8.29 -17.44
C LEU A 81 4.40 8.93 -17.10
N VAL A 82 5.40 8.15 -16.67
CA VAL A 82 6.75 8.70 -16.44
C VAL A 82 7.56 8.80 -17.74
N ALA A 83 7.17 8.07 -18.80
CA ALA A 83 7.82 8.15 -20.11
C ALA A 83 7.32 9.32 -20.97
N SER A 84 6.10 9.83 -20.72
CA SER A 84 5.49 10.90 -21.54
C SER A 84 5.51 12.29 -20.91
N ALA A 85 5.85 12.41 -19.63
CA ALA A 85 6.14 13.70 -19.00
C ALA A 85 7.65 13.92 -19.06
N GLY A 86 8.11 14.63 -20.10
CA GLY A 86 9.52 14.91 -20.34
C GLY A 86 10.25 15.33 -19.06
N ALA A 87 11.11 14.44 -18.56
CA ALA A 87 12.22 14.82 -17.72
C ALA A 87 13.38 15.09 -18.67
N ASP A 88 13.70 16.38 -18.85
CA ASP A 88 14.96 16.80 -19.44
C ASP A 88 16.12 16.09 -18.70
N PRO A 89 17.07 15.50 -19.43
CA PRO A 89 18.30 15.00 -18.85
C PRO A 89 19.25 16.18 -18.61
N GLU A 90 19.00 16.96 -17.57
CA GLU A 90 20.06 17.70 -16.86
C GLU A 90 20.35 17.03 -15.50
#